data_AF-A0ABD5ITN8-F1
#
_entry.id   AF-A0ABD5ITN8-F1
#
_cell.length_a   1.000
_cell.length_b   1.000
_cell.length_c   1.000
_cell.angle_alpha   90.00
_cell.angle_beta   90.00
_cell.angle_gamma   90.00
#
_symmetry.space_group_name_H-M   'P 1'
#
loop_
_entity.id
_entity.type
_entity.pdbx_description
1 polymer ?
#
loop_
_entity_poly.entity_id
_entity_poly.type
_entity_poly.pdbx_seq_one_letter_code
_entity_poly.pdbx_strand_id
1 'polypeptide(L)'
;MNQPQFKYEQRTFKHLFEMSETLLHEANEQLIRIDIGQLPNDVDARNYVKFRLMHLQRSFGESVPIEFRSTYNSLWSQLYRLEHQADYRHPYIQQLLTHIMSDDQDHRKNYRK
;
A
#
# COMPACT_ATOMS: atom_id res chain seq x y z
N MET A 1 28.70 -11.45 21.24
CA MET A 1 27.48 -11.79 20.47
C MET A 1 26.80 -10.48 20.09
N ASN A 2 26.84 -10.09 18.81
CA ASN A 2 26.10 -8.92 18.34
C ASN A 2 24.64 -9.31 18.18
N GLN A 3 23.76 -8.85 19.07
CA GLN A 3 22.32 -8.99 18.87
C GLN A 3 21.95 -8.29 17.55
N PRO A 4 21.11 -8.89 16.69
CA PRO A 4 20.64 -8.22 15.49
C PRO A 4 19.87 -6.97 15.91
N GLN A 5 20.42 -5.80 15.59
CA GLN A 5 19.74 -4.53 15.81
C GLN A 5 18.59 -4.43 14.80
N PHE A 6 17.37 -4.29 15.30
CA PHE A 6 16.20 -4.00 14.46
C PHE A 6 16.28 -2.55 14.02
N LYS A 7 16.35 -2.29 12.72
CA LYS A 7 16.59 -0.96 12.17
C LYS A 7 15.57 -0.63 11.11
N TYR A 8 15.03 0.58 11.19
CA TYR A 8 14.23 1.18 10.14
C TYR A 8 14.70 2.62 9.94
N GLU A 9 15.14 2.93 8.73
CA GLU A 9 15.76 4.22 8.39
C GLU A 9 16.91 4.56 9.36
N GLN A 10 16.82 5.69 10.07
CA GLN A 10 17.82 6.15 11.04
C GLN A 10 17.53 5.68 12.47
N ARG A 11 16.49 4.86 12.68
CA ARG A 11 16.05 4.42 14.00
C ARG A 11 16.50 3.00 14.30
N THR A 12 16.89 2.79 15.54
CA THR A 12 17.24 1.48 16.10
C THR A 12 16.25 1.12 17.20
N PHE A 13 15.74 -0.09 17.15
CA PHE A 13 14.80 -0.63 18.13
C PHE A 13 15.45 -1.73 18.94
N LYS A 14 15.05 -1.85 20.21
CA LYS A 14 15.59 -2.86 21.11
C LYS A 14 15.00 -4.23 20.79
N HIS A 15 13.73 -4.27 20.37
CA HIS A 15 13.01 -5.49 20.08
C HIS A 15 12.20 -5.38 18.78
N LEU A 16 12.03 -6.51 18.08
CA LEU A 16 11.16 -6.60 16.90
C LEU A 16 9.73 -6.15 17.21
N PHE A 17 9.24 -6.49 18.40
CA PHE A 17 7.92 -6.12 18.88
C PHE A 17 7.74 -4.59 18.90
N GLU A 18 8.68 -3.88 19.51
CA GLU A 18 8.69 -2.41 19.61
C GLU A 18 8.72 -1.74 18.23
N MET A 19 9.57 -2.23 17.33
CA MET A 19 9.61 -1.76 15.94
C MET A 19 8.27 -1.99 15.25
N SER A 20 7.67 -3.17 15.46
CA SER A 20 6.41 -3.55 14.82
C SER A 20 5.27 -2.67 15.27
N GLU A 21 5.10 -2.46 16.57
CA GLU A 21 4.10 -1.54 17.12
C GLU A 21 4.29 -0.13 16.58
N THR A 22 5.53 0.36 16.58
CA THR A 22 5.84 1.72 16.10
C THR A 22 5.46 1.89 14.63
N LEU A 23 5.91 0.97 13.77
CA LEU A 23 5.68 1.09 12.33
C LEU A 23 4.21 0.85 11.96
N LEU A 24 3.50 -0.04 12.64
CA LEU A 24 2.06 -0.25 12.45
C LEU A 24 1.26 0.97 12.91
N HIS A 25 1.64 1.58 14.04
CA HIS A 25 1.00 2.80 14.53
C HIS A 25 1.16 3.96 13.55
N GLU A 26 2.39 4.22 13.09
CA GLU A 26 2.66 5.27 12.11
C GLU A 26 1.94 5.05 10.78
N ALA A 27 1.90 3.79 10.31
CA ALA A 27 1.16 3.42 9.12
C ALA A 27 -0.34 3.72 9.29
N ASN A 28 -0.91 3.36 10.44
CA ASN A 28 -2.30 3.63 10.76
C ASN A 28 -2.62 5.13 10.84
N GLU A 29 -1.78 5.92 11.53
CA GLU A 29 -1.96 7.37 11.61
C GLU A 29 -1.95 8.02 10.23
N GLN A 30 -1.03 7.62 9.36
CA GLN A 30 -0.95 8.15 8.00
C GLN A 30 -2.22 7.81 7.20
N LEU A 31 -2.71 6.57 7.28
CA LEU A 31 -3.94 6.15 6.61
C LEU A 31 -5.16 6.94 7.12
N ILE A 32 -5.29 7.12 8.44
CA ILE A 32 -6.36 7.94 9.04
C ILE A 32 -6.30 9.36 8.51
N ARG A 33 -5.11 9.98 8.47
CA ARG A 33 -4.94 11.35 7.97
C ARG A 33 -5.34 11.48 6.49
N ILE A 34 -5.07 10.46 5.67
CA ILE A 34 -5.56 10.44 4.28
C ILE A 34 -7.09 10.31 4.25
N ASP A 35 -7.66 9.39 5.03
CA ASP A 35 -9.10 9.13 5.04
C ASP A 35 -9.94 10.34 5.47
N ILE A 36 -9.48 11.10 6.45
CA ILE A 36 -10.17 12.31 6.92
C ILE A 36 -9.84 13.55 6.07
N GLY A 37 -9.06 13.40 5.01
CA GLY A 37 -8.68 14.48 4.10
C GLY A 37 -7.66 15.47 4.66
N GLN A 38 -6.97 15.14 5.76
CA GLN A 38 -5.85 15.95 6.27
C GLN A 38 -4.61 15.83 5.39
N LEU A 39 -4.42 14.67 4.74
CA LEU A 39 -3.39 14.44 3.74
C LEU A 39 -4.01 14.07 2.39
N PRO A 40 -3.38 14.45 1.27
CA PRO A 40 -3.83 14.02 -0.05
C PRO A 40 -3.69 12.50 -0.19
N ASN A 41 -4.63 11.88 -0.92
CA ASN A 41 -4.52 10.49 -1.33
C ASN A 41 -3.66 10.38 -2.60
N ASP A 42 -2.37 10.71 -2.48
CA ASP A 42 -1.39 10.63 -3.57
C ASP A 42 -0.39 9.48 -3.36
N VAL A 43 0.51 9.33 -4.33
CA VAL A 43 1.50 8.24 -4.34
C VAL A 43 2.47 8.36 -3.17
N ASP A 44 2.89 9.57 -2.80
CA ASP A 44 3.90 9.79 -1.77
C ASP A 44 3.32 9.50 -0.37
N ALA A 45 2.11 9.98 -0.09
CA ALA A 45 1.41 9.71 1.15
C ALA A 45 1.15 8.21 1.35
N ARG A 46 0.83 7.49 0.27
CA ARG A 46 0.65 6.02 0.29
C ARG A 46 1.97 5.26 0.40
N ASN A 47 3.03 5.71 -0.26
CA ASN A 47 4.35 5.09 -0.20
C ASN A 47 4.93 5.09 1.21
N TYR A 48 4.65 6.15 1.98
CA TYR A 48 4.99 6.21 3.41
C TYR A 48 4.48 4.99 4.19
N VAL A 49 3.21 4.61 3.97
CA VAL A 49 2.57 3.43 4.58
C VAL A 49 3.19 2.15 4.01
N LYS A 50 3.27 2.07 2.68
CA LYS A 50 3.74 0.89 1.95
C LYS A 50 5.14 0.46 2.37
N PHE A 51 6.08 1.40 2.49
CA PHE A 51 7.46 1.09 2.89
C PHE A 51 7.56 0.52 4.30
N ARG A 52 6.72 0.98 5.24
CA ARG A 52 6.66 0.44 6.60
C ARG A 52 6.15 -0.98 6.60
N LEU A 53 5.02 -1.23 5.91
CA LEU A 53 4.43 -2.56 5.83
C LEU A 53 5.36 -3.56 5.12
N MET A 54 6.01 -3.15 4.03
CA MET A 54 7.01 -3.99 3.35
C MET A 54 8.24 -4.27 4.21
N HIS A 55 8.69 -3.29 5.01
CA HIS A 55 9.78 -3.51 5.94
C HIS A 55 9.43 -4.52 7.03
N LEU A 56 8.21 -4.44 7.57
CA LEU A 56 7.69 -5.41 8.53
C LEU A 56 7.61 -6.81 7.92
N GLN A 57 7.10 -6.93 6.68
CA GLN A 57 7.10 -8.21 5.97
C GLN A 57 8.48 -8.86 5.91
N ARG A 58 9.51 -8.06 5.54
CA ARG A 58 10.89 -8.54 5.49
C ARG A 58 11.43 -8.93 6.88
N SER A 59 11.05 -8.18 7.90
CA SER A 59 11.51 -8.40 9.28
C SER A 59 10.85 -9.62 9.94
N PHE A 60 9.62 -9.94 9.55
CA PHE A 60 8.88 -11.12 10.00
C PHE A 60 9.33 -12.41 9.31
N GLY A 61 9.90 -12.32 8.10
CA GLY A 61 10.34 -13.49 7.34
C GLY A 61 9.17 -14.23 6.70
N GLU A 62 9.04 -15.52 6.98
CA GLU A 62 8.05 -16.39 6.30
C GLU A 62 6.61 -16.13 6.76
N SER A 63 6.40 -15.64 7.98
CA SER A 63 5.05 -15.47 8.51
C SER A 63 4.92 -14.27 9.45
N VAL A 64 3.79 -13.57 9.35
CA VAL A 64 3.46 -12.45 10.25
C VAL A 64 3.10 -13.00 11.63
N PRO A 65 3.74 -12.52 12.71
CA PRO A 65 3.41 -12.90 14.09
C PRO A 65 1.93 -12.69 14.39
N ILE A 66 1.37 -13.57 15.23
CA ILE A 66 -0.08 -13.62 15.45
C ILE A 66 -0.60 -12.34 16.11
N GLU A 67 0.22 -11.70 16.94
CA GLU A 67 -0.14 -10.48 17.66
C GLU A 67 -0.35 -9.29 16.71
N PHE A 68 0.36 -9.28 15.57
CA PHE A 68 0.33 -8.18 14.60
C PHE A 68 -0.53 -8.46 13.37
N ARG A 69 -0.88 -9.72 13.11
CA ARG A 69 -1.50 -10.17 11.87
C ARG A 69 -2.78 -9.41 11.53
N SER A 70 -3.66 -9.21 12.50
CA SER A 70 -4.94 -8.52 12.29
C SER A 70 -4.72 -7.08 11.84
N THR A 71 -3.93 -6.32 12.59
CA THR A 71 -3.59 -4.92 12.29
C THR A 71 -2.86 -4.81 10.96
N TYR A 72 -1.82 -5.62 10.75
CA TYR A 72 -1.04 -5.64 9.52
C TYR A 72 -1.92 -5.87 8.27
N ASN A 73 -2.80 -6.87 8.31
CA ASN A 73 -3.71 -7.18 7.20
C ASN A 73 -4.75 -6.08 6.97
N SER A 74 -5.26 -5.47 8.05
CA SER A 74 -6.20 -4.35 7.97
C SER A 74 -5.55 -3.14 7.30
N LEU A 75 -4.31 -2.79 7.66
CA LEU A 75 -3.59 -1.67 7.06
C LEU A 75 -3.30 -1.89 5.57
N TRP A 76 -2.92 -3.11 5.17
CA TRP A 76 -2.79 -3.44 3.74
C TRP A 76 -4.11 -3.29 2.98
N SER A 77 -5.21 -3.75 3.57
CA SER A 77 -6.54 -3.62 2.97
C SER A 77 -6.97 -2.17 2.81
N GLN A 78 -6.70 -1.33 3.83
CA GLN A 78 -6.99 0.10 3.79
C GLN A 78 -6.14 0.83 2.76
N LEU A 79 -4.84 0.53 2.70
CA LEU A 79 -3.94 1.08 1.69
C LEU A 79 -4.42 0.73 0.28
N TYR A 80 -4.81 -0.53 0.04
CA TYR A 80 -5.35 -0.99 -1.24
C TYR A 80 -6.63 -0.24 -1.62
N ARG A 81 -7.55 -0.03 -0.66
CA ARG A 81 -8.75 0.78 -0.89
C ARG A 81 -8.40 2.21 -1.31
N LEU A 82 -7.46 2.86 -0.62
CA LEU A 82 -7.03 4.22 -0.94
C LEU A 82 -6.39 4.30 -2.34
N GLU A 83 -5.55 3.32 -2.71
CA GLU A 83 -5.01 3.23 -4.07
C GLU A 83 -6.15 3.22 -5.10
N HIS A 84 -7.20 2.42 -4.89
CA HIS A 84 -8.36 2.35 -5.80
C HIS A 84 -9.17 3.65 -5.85
N GLN A 85 -9.32 4.33 -4.71
CA GLN A 85 -10.08 5.59 -4.63
C GLN A 85 -9.35 6.76 -5.29
N ALA A 86 -8.03 6.73 -5.39
CA ALA A 86 -7.23 7.76 -6.07
C ALA A 86 -7.29 7.65 -7.61
N ASP A 87 -8.25 6.92 -8.16
CA ASP A 87 -8.38 6.61 -9.59
C ASP A 87 -7.11 5.92 -10.15
N TYR A 88 -6.37 5.19 -9.30
CA TYR A 88 -5.19 4.43 -9.69
C TYR A 88 -5.63 3.27 -10.61
N ARG A 89 -5.72 3.56 -11.90
CA ARG A 89 -5.81 2.53 -12.93
C ARG A 89 -4.42 1.95 -13.07
N HIS A 90 -4.23 0.73 -12.56
CA HIS A 90 -3.02 -0.03 -12.85
C HIS A 90 -2.74 0.08 -14.36
N PRO A 91 -1.50 0.39 -14.81
CA PRO A 91 -1.22 0.69 -16.22
C PRO A 91 -1.74 -0.36 -17.20
N TYR A 92 -1.70 -1.63 -16.79
CA TYR A 92 -2.29 -2.75 -17.50
C TYR A 92 -3.81 -2.62 -17.72
N ILE A 93 -4.58 -2.24 -16.70
CA ILE A 93 -6.04 -2.02 -16.81
C ILE A 93 -6.32 -0.81 -17.69
N GLN A 94 -5.49 0.24 -17.61
CA GLN A 94 -5.62 1.39 -18.50
C GLN A 94 -5.41 0.99 -19.96
N GLN A 95 -4.38 0.20 -20.26
CA GLN A 95 -4.12 -0.34 -21.60
C GLN A 95 -5.26 -1.25 -22.10
N LEU A 96 -5.79 -2.11 -21.23
CA LEU A 96 -6.89 -3.01 -21.55
C LEU A 96 -8.17 -2.22 -21.89
N LEU A 97 -8.49 -1.21 -21.07
CA LEU A 97 -9.63 -0.30 -21.32
C LEU A 97 -9.42 0.49 -22.61
N THR A 98 -8.21 0.96 -22.89
CA THR A 98 -7.91 1.62 -24.16
C THR A 98 -8.17 0.69 -25.34
N HIS A 99 -7.69 -0.55 -25.31
CA HIS A 99 -7.93 -1.55 -26.37
C HIS A 99 -9.42 -1.80 -26.60
N ILE A 100 -10.17 -2.07 -25.53
CA ILE A 100 -11.62 -2.33 -25.61
C ILE A 100 -12.35 -1.11 -26.18
N MET A 101 -11.99 0.10 -25.78
CA MET A 101 -12.61 1.32 -26.28
C MET A 101 -12.26 1.62 -27.74
N SER A 102 -11.06 1.27 -28.21
CA SER A 102 -10.69 1.41 -29.63
C SER A 102 -11.42 0.41 -30.54
N ASP A 103 -11.57 -0.84 -30.11
CA ASP A 103 -12.32 -1.86 -30.87
C ASP A 103 -13.80 -1.47 -31.06
N ASP A 104 -14.39 -0.84 -30.05
CA ASP A 104 -15.79 -0.37 -30.07
C ASP A 104 -15.99 0.81 -31.05
N GLN A 105 -14.95 1.60 -31.33
CA GLN A 105 -15.01 2.70 -32.30
C GLN A 105 -14.90 2.20 -33.75
N ASP A 106 -14.10 1.18 -34.01
CA ASP A 106 -13.96 0.60 -35.35
C ASP A 106 -15.23 -0.17 -35.75
N HIS A 107 -15.90 -0.84 -34.81
CA HIS A 107 -17.22 -1.42 -35.08
C HIS A 107 -18.26 -0.36 -35.46
N ARG A 108 -18.32 0.80 -34.79
CA ARG A 108 -19.29 1.88 -35.11
C ARG A 108 -19.04 2.56 -36.45
N LYS A 109 -17.81 2.57 -36.98
CA LYS A 109 -17.51 3.12 -38.32
C LYS A 109 -18.02 2.21 -39.45
N ASN A 110 -18.08 0.89 -39.22
CA ASN A 110 -18.53 -0.06 -40.24
C ASN A 110 -20.04 -0.10 -40.45
N TYR A 111 -20.85 0.40 -39.50
CA TYR A 111 -22.32 0.48 -39.64
C TYR A 111 -22.85 1.81 -40.20
N ARG A 112 -21.97 2.72 -40.66
CA ARG A 112 -22.33 4.02 -41.26
C ARG A 112 -22.11 4.10 -42.77
N LYS A 113 -21.96 2.97 -43.46
CA LYS A 113 -21.96 2.88 -44.93
C LYS A 113 -23.28 2.36 -45.45
#